data_AF-A0A1B2HFP6-F1
#
_entry.id   AF-A0A1B2HFP6-F1
#
_cell.length_a   1.000
_cell.length_b   1.000
_cell.length_c   1.000
_cell.angle_alpha   90.00
_cell.angle_beta   90.00
_cell.angle_gamma   90.00
#
_symmetry.space_group_name_H-M   'P 1'
#
loop_
_entity.id
_entity.type
_entity.pdbx_description
1 polymer ?
#
loop_
_entity_poly.entity_id
_entity_poly.type
_entity_poly.pdbx_seq_one_letter_code
_entity_poly.pdbx_strand_id
1 'polypeptide(L)'
;MWQGRHMTRALTQRQAELLTRLESLFLDEGFGHLTLDDIASRLHCSKSTLYALAGSKEQLAVRVVGRYFKGAAERIEKRVAGLSDVRKRIGGYLAGAAEELNKASAAFIADVADFPPTRATYERNARAAAERIKAFIQDGVELHVFREVHATLFAEMAGLLIESIQTGVLTKRAGVSDAEAFTALGELLLDGLQRTGAAQRE
;
A
#
# COMPACT_ATOMS: atom_id res chain seq x y z
N MET A 1 -30.66 -2.27 -17.90
CA MET A 1 -30.06 -3.09 -18.97
C MET A 1 -28.68 -2.52 -19.30
N TRP A 2 -27.63 -3.07 -18.69
CA TRP A 2 -26.23 -3.00 -19.16
C TRP A 2 -25.50 -4.17 -18.48
N GLN A 3 -25.47 -5.29 -19.19
CA GLN A 3 -24.71 -6.49 -18.83
C GLN A 3 -23.33 -6.36 -19.47
N GLY A 4 -22.31 -6.41 -18.63
CA GLY A 4 -20.91 -6.43 -19.04
C GLY A 4 -20.04 -6.96 -17.90
N ARG A 5 -20.45 -8.06 -17.26
CA ARG A 5 -19.56 -8.83 -16.40
C ARG A 5 -18.50 -9.44 -17.32
N HIS A 6 -17.38 -8.76 -17.50
CA HIS A 6 -16.14 -9.43 -17.86
C HIS A 6 -15.85 -10.41 -16.72
N MET A 7 -16.27 -11.67 -16.89
CA MET A 7 -15.80 -12.76 -16.05
C MET A 7 -14.30 -12.85 -16.31
N THR A 8 -13.51 -12.25 -15.43
CA THR A 8 -12.06 -12.42 -15.42
C THR A 8 -11.80 -13.91 -15.32
N ARG A 9 -11.46 -14.55 -16.44
CA ARG A 9 -11.18 -15.98 -16.49
C ARG A 9 -10.08 -16.27 -15.47
N ALA A 10 -10.30 -17.25 -14.59
CA ALA A 10 -9.30 -17.63 -13.61
C ALA A 10 -7.99 -17.97 -14.34
N LEU A 11 -6.87 -17.45 -13.83
CA LEU A 11 -5.55 -17.74 -14.39
C LEU A 11 -5.27 -19.24 -14.29
N THR A 12 -4.64 -19.80 -15.32
CA THR A 12 -4.03 -21.12 -15.17
C THR A 12 -2.89 -21.05 -14.16
N GLN A 13 -2.51 -22.19 -13.58
CA GLN A 13 -1.38 -22.25 -12.64
C GLN A 13 -0.11 -21.61 -13.23
N ARG A 14 0.22 -21.97 -14.48
CA ARG A 14 1.38 -21.42 -15.20
C ARG A 14 1.30 -19.90 -15.40
N GLN A 15 0.11 -19.36 -15.66
CA GLN A 15 -0.10 -17.92 -15.77
C GLN A 15 0.04 -17.22 -14.41
N ALA A 16 -0.41 -17.84 -13.33
CA ALA A 16 -0.25 -17.30 -11.97
C ALA A 16 1.22 -17.31 -11.51
N GLU A 17 1.97 -18.37 -11.85
CA GLU A 17 3.42 -18.46 -11.62
C GLU A 17 4.18 -17.38 -12.42
N LEU A 18 3.85 -17.21 -13.71
CA LEU A 18 4.44 -16.14 -14.53
C LEU A 18 4.14 -14.75 -13.97
N LEU A 19 2.90 -14.50 -13.55
CA LEU A 19 2.51 -13.23 -12.94
C LEU A 19 3.26 -12.95 -11.64
N THR A 20 3.50 -13.98 -10.82
CA THR A 20 4.31 -13.86 -9.59
C THR A 20 5.77 -13.51 -9.91
N ARG A 21 6.38 -14.17 -10.90
CA ARG A 21 7.76 -13.87 -11.32
C ARG A 21 7.87 -12.46 -11.91
N LEU A 22 6.86 -12.05 -12.66
CA LEU A 22 6.78 -10.69 -13.20
C LEU A 22 6.60 -9.63 -12.11
N GLU A 23 5.79 -9.93 -11.09
CA GLU A 23 5.65 -9.07 -9.91
C GLU A 23 7.00 -8.86 -9.22
N SER A 24 7.77 -9.93 -8.97
CA SER A 24 9.14 -9.82 -8.43
C SER A 24 10.01 -8.92 -9.30
N LEU A 25 10.07 -9.18 -10.61
CA LEU A 25 10.86 -8.39 -11.55
C LEU A 25 10.52 -6.90 -11.47
N PHE A 26 9.23 -6.56 -11.42
CA PHE A 26 8.80 -5.16 -11.35
C PHE A 26 9.11 -4.54 -9.99
N LEU A 27 8.93 -5.27 -8.88
CA LEU A 27 9.28 -4.77 -7.55
C LEU A 27 10.78 -4.47 -7.45
N ASP A 28 11.62 -5.34 -8.00
CA ASP A 28 13.08 -5.24 -7.87
C ASP A 28 13.66 -4.09 -8.72
N GLU A 29 13.16 -3.88 -9.94
CA GLU A 29 13.81 -3.00 -10.92
C GLU A 29 12.95 -1.84 -11.42
N GLY A 30 11.66 -1.83 -11.07
CA GLY A 30 10.66 -1.03 -11.78
C GLY A 30 10.27 -1.64 -13.13
N PHE A 31 9.37 -0.97 -13.84
CA PHE A 31 8.80 -1.43 -15.10
C PHE A 31 8.88 -0.41 -16.24
N GLY A 32 9.15 0.86 -15.94
CA GLY A 32 9.19 1.95 -16.92
C GLY A 32 10.17 1.67 -18.05
N HIS A 33 11.37 1.21 -17.70
CA HIS A 33 12.46 0.94 -18.63
C HIS A 33 12.35 -0.39 -19.41
N LEU A 34 11.53 -1.35 -18.96
CA LEU A 34 11.46 -2.70 -19.53
C LEU A 34 10.61 -2.77 -20.79
N THR A 35 11.08 -3.38 -21.87
CA THR A 35 10.22 -3.72 -23.02
C THR A 35 9.56 -5.09 -22.85
N LEU A 36 8.56 -5.42 -23.67
CA LEU A 36 8.00 -6.78 -23.68
C LEU A 36 9.03 -7.85 -24.11
N ASP A 37 10.04 -7.48 -24.91
CA ASP A 37 11.16 -8.36 -25.25
C ASP A 37 12.04 -8.63 -24.03
N ASP A 38 12.38 -7.58 -23.27
CA ASP A 38 13.18 -7.71 -22.04
C ASP A 38 12.48 -8.62 -21.03
N ILE A 39 11.18 -8.39 -20.82
CA ILE A 39 10.36 -9.20 -19.90
C ILE A 39 10.29 -10.65 -20.39
N ALA A 40 10.01 -10.87 -21.67
CA ALA A 40 9.93 -12.21 -22.25
C ALA A 40 11.25 -12.98 -22.09
N SER A 41 12.37 -12.31 -22.37
CA SER A 41 13.73 -12.85 -22.23
C SER A 41 14.04 -13.21 -20.77
N ARG A 42 13.88 -12.27 -19.84
CA ARG A 42 14.18 -12.47 -18.40
C ARG A 42 13.29 -13.51 -17.74
N LEU A 43 12.02 -13.60 -18.16
CA LEU A 43 11.08 -14.58 -17.62
C LEU A 43 11.09 -15.92 -18.38
N HIS A 44 11.94 -16.06 -19.41
CA HIS A 44 12.02 -17.24 -20.27
C HIS A 44 10.64 -17.67 -20.79
N CYS A 45 9.89 -16.71 -21.34
CA CYS A 45 8.57 -16.94 -21.90
C CYS A 45 8.41 -16.25 -23.26
N SER A 46 7.36 -16.60 -24.00
CA SER A 46 7.03 -15.91 -25.25
C SER A 46 6.23 -14.63 -25.00
N LYS A 47 6.32 -13.65 -25.92
CA LYS A 47 5.42 -12.50 -25.95
C LYS A 47 3.95 -12.91 -25.96
N SER A 48 3.59 -13.98 -26.67
CA SER A 48 2.21 -14.51 -26.67
C SER A 48 1.74 -14.94 -25.27
N THR A 49 2.66 -15.43 -24.43
CA THR A 49 2.35 -15.78 -23.03
C THR A 49 2.09 -14.52 -22.20
N LEU A 50 2.86 -13.45 -22.41
CA LEU A 50 2.61 -12.15 -21.78
C LEU A 50 1.29 -11.54 -22.25
N TYR A 51 0.98 -11.64 -23.55
CA TYR A 51 -0.30 -11.16 -24.10
C TYR A 51 -1.52 -11.92 -23.57
N ALA A 52 -1.34 -13.18 -23.15
CA ALA A 52 -2.39 -13.92 -22.46
C ALA A 52 -2.67 -13.37 -21.03
N LEU A 53 -1.73 -12.63 -20.44
CA LEU A 53 -1.91 -11.95 -19.15
C LEU A 53 -2.50 -10.54 -19.32
N ALA A 54 -2.11 -9.80 -20.35
CA ALA A 54 -2.62 -8.44 -20.60
C ALA A 54 -2.43 -8.04 -22.07
N GLY A 55 -3.30 -7.19 -22.60
CA GLY A 55 -3.25 -6.78 -24.01
C GLY A 55 -2.10 -5.83 -24.36
N SER A 56 -1.39 -5.27 -23.38
CA SER A 56 -0.23 -4.41 -23.58
C SER A 56 0.72 -4.41 -22.38
N LYS A 57 1.92 -3.81 -22.52
CA LYS A 57 2.86 -3.60 -21.40
C LYS A 57 2.22 -2.76 -20.30
N GLU A 58 1.49 -1.72 -20.66
CA GLU A 58 0.82 -0.80 -19.75
C GLU A 58 -0.26 -1.52 -18.95
N GLN A 59 -1.08 -2.34 -19.62
CA GLN A 59 -2.09 -3.16 -18.96
C GLN A 59 -1.45 -4.21 -18.05
N LEU A 60 -0.28 -4.73 -18.43
CA LEU A 60 0.49 -5.66 -17.62
C LEU A 60 1.00 -4.98 -16.34
N ALA A 61 1.52 -3.75 -16.44
CA ALA A 61 1.91 -2.93 -15.29
C ALA A 61 0.74 -2.66 -14.34
N VAL A 62 -0.42 -2.21 -14.86
CA VAL A 62 -1.62 -2.02 -14.03
C VAL A 62 -2.03 -3.30 -13.32
N ARG A 63 -1.96 -4.44 -14.01
CA ARG A 63 -2.32 -5.74 -13.44
C ARG A 63 -1.37 -6.15 -12.31
N VAL A 64 -0.07 -5.98 -12.49
CA VAL A 64 0.96 -6.31 -11.48
C VAL A 64 0.85 -5.38 -10.28
N VAL A 65 0.81 -4.07 -10.50
CA VAL A 65 0.67 -3.06 -9.44
C VAL A 65 -0.61 -3.27 -8.64
N GLY A 66 -1.73 -3.50 -9.32
CA GLY A 66 -3.01 -3.80 -8.67
C GLY A 66 -2.99 -5.09 -7.88
N ARG A 67 -2.34 -6.13 -8.38
CA ARG A 67 -2.15 -7.39 -7.64
C ARG A 67 -1.31 -7.18 -6.39
N TYR A 68 -0.17 -6.51 -6.52
CA TYR A 68 0.77 -6.28 -5.42
C TYR A 68 0.11 -5.49 -4.27
N PHE A 69 -0.45 -4.31 -4.55
CA PHE A 69 -1.07 -3.48 -3.49
C PHE A 69 -2.29 -4.15 -2.86
N LYS A 70 -3.10 -4.87 -3.65
CA LYS A 70 -4.21 -5.66 -3.10
C LYS A 70 -3.68 -6.76 -2.15
N GLY A 71 -2.67 -7.50 -2.57
CA GLY A 71 -2.05 -8.54 -1.74
C GLY A 71 -1.41 -7.97 -0.48
N ALA A 72 -0.78 -6.81 -0.57
CA ALA A 72 -0.23 -6.08 0.58
C ALA A 72 -1.33 -5.71 1.57
N ALA A 73 -2.42 -5.09 1.11
CA ALA A 73 -3.56 -4.74 1.96
C ALA A 73 -4.16 -5.99 2.65
N GLU A 74 -4.34 -7.09 1.92
CA GLU A 74 -4.84 -8.35 2.51
C GLU A 74 -3.92 -8.92 3.59
N ARG A 75 -2.59 -8.83 3.42
CA ARG A 75 -1.62 -9.28 4.44
C ARG A 75 -1.65 -8.39 5.68
N ILE A 76 -1.72 -7.07 5.48
CA ILE A 76 -1.78 -6.10 6.59
C ILE A 76 -3.09 -6.29 7.39
N GLU A 77 -4.24 -6.40 6.72
CA GLU A 77 -5.52 -6.65 7.41
C GLU A 77 -5.49 -7.96 8.21
N LYS A 78 -4.93 -9.03 7.66
CA LYS A 78 -4.78 -10.30 8.38
C LYS A 78 -3.89 -10.16 9.62
N ARG A 79 -2.80 -9.39 9.54
CA ARG A 79 -1.89 -9.13 10.67
C ARG A 79 -2.62 -8.45 11.82
N VAL A 80 -3.49 -7.48 11.53
CA VAL A 80 -4.16 -6.67 12.57
C VAL A 80 -5.50 -7.27 13.04
N ALA A 81 -6.09 -8.20 12.29
CA ALA A 81 -7.39 -8.79 12.61
C ALA A 81 -7.43 -9.51 13.97
N GLY A 82 -6.32 -10.10 14.41
CA GLY A 82 -6.22 -10.80 15.70
C GLY A 82 -5.91 -9.91 16.90
N LEU A 83 -5.72 -8.60 16.70
CA LEU A 83 -5.31 -7.68 17.76
C LEU A 83 -6.56 -7.03 18.39
N SER A 84 -6.79 -7.30 19.67
CA SER A 84 -7.85 -6.64 20.45
C SER A 84 -7.48 -5.22 20.89
N ASP A 85 -6.19 -4.96 21.09
CA ASP A 85 -5.67 -3.65 21.46
C ASP A 85 -5.58 -2.74 20.23
N VAL A 86 -6.37 -1.66 20.25
CA VAL A 86 -6.43 -0.66 19.17
C VAL A 86 -5.10 0.04 18.92
N ARG A 87 -4.27 0.24 19.95
CA ARG A 87 -2.92 0.79 19.80
C ARG A 87 -2.05 -0.15 18.98
N LYS A 88 -2.14 -1.45 19.27
CA LYS A 88 -1.44 -2.49 18.49
C LYS A 88 -2.01 -2.61 17.07
N ARG A 89 -3.31 -2.38 16.86
CA ARG A 89 -3.92 -2.34 15.51
C ARG A 89 -3.32 -1.19 14.68
N ILE A 90 -3.29 0.04 15.20
CA ILE A 90 -2.68 1.20 14.50
C ILE A 90 -1.21 0.93 14.19
N GLY A 91 -0.42 0.58 15.21
CA GLY A 91 1.01 0.34 15.04
C GLY A 91 1.30 -0.81 14.07
N GLY A 92 0.57 -1.92 14.19
CA GLY A 92 0.70 -3.07 13.31
C GLY A 92 0.29 -2.77 11.86
N TYR A 93 -0.69 -1.89 11.66
CA TYR A 93 -1.13 -1.48 10.33
C TYR A 93 -0.09 -0.61 9.63
N LEU A 94 0.40 0.43 10.31
CA LEU A 94 1.40 1.36 9.78
C LEU A 94 2.75 0.68 9.56
N ALA A 95 3.19 -0.15 10.50
CA ALA A 95 4.39 -0.98 10.33
C ALA A 95 4.23 -1.96 9.17
N GLY A 96 3.06 -2.60 9.04
CA GLY A 96 2.76 -3.47 7.90
C GLY A 96 2.80 -2.73 6.56
N ALA A 97 2.28 -1.50 6.49
CA ALA A 97 2.36 -0.67 5.28
C ALA A 97 3.82 -0.33 4.93
N ALA A 98 4.62 0.09 5.91
CA ALA A 98 6.05 0.37 5.72
C ALA A 98 6.83 -0.87 5.27
N GLU A 99 6.61 -2.02 5.91
CA GLU A 99 7.23 -3.30 5.54
C GLU A 99 6.87 -3.75 4.13
N GLU A 100 5.61 -3.57 3.70
CA GLU A 100 5.21 -3.88 2.33
C GLU A 100 5.90 -2.95 1.33
N LEU A 101 5.87 -1.63 1.57
CA LEU A 101 6.54 -0.65 0.70
C LEU A 101 8.04 -0.87 0.58
N ASN A 102 8.71 -1.32 1.65
CA ASN A 102 10.14 -1.67 1.64
C ASN A 102 10.47 -2.89 0.76
N LYS A 103 9.48 -3.69 0.35
CA LYS A 103 9.70 -4.79 -0.62
C LYS A 103 9.82 -4.28 -2.06
N ALA A 104 9.39 -3.04 -2.32
CA ALA A 104 9.48 -2.42 -3.62
C ALA A 104 10.71 -1.52 -3.71
N SER A 105 11.39 -1.56 -4.84
CA SER A 105 12.46 -0.60 -5.15
C SER A 105 11.91 0.82 -5.29
N ALA A 106 12.77 1.81 -5.06
CA ALA A 106 12.45 3.22 -5.32
C ALA A 106 12.06 3.45 -6.80
N ALA A 107 12.67 2.70 -7.73
CA ALA A 107 12.33 2.75 -9.15
C ALA A 107 10.90 2.29 -9.42
N PHE A 108 10.45 1.20 -8.79
CA PHE A 108 9.06 0.75 -8.90
C PHE A 108 8.08 1.80 -8.38
N ILE A 109 8.33 2.39 -7.21
CA ILE A 109 7.45 3.42 -6.63
C ILE A 109 7.40 4.65 -7.53
N ALA A 110 8.54 5.08 -8.09
CA ALA A 110 8.60 6.17 -9.06
C ALA A 110 7.78 5.86 -10.33
N ASP A 111 7.97 4.67 -10.92
CA ASP A 111 7.20 4.24 -12.11
C ASP A 111 5.69 4.20 -11.83
N VAL A 112 5.28 3.73 -10.64
CA VAL A 112 3.88 3.74 -10.20
C VAL A 112 3.33 5.17 -10.20
N ALA A 113 4.08 6.13 -9.66
CA ALA A 113 3.67 7.53 -9.55
C ALA A 113 3.64 8.26 -10.91
N ASP A 114 4.59 7.94 -11.80
CA ASP A 114 4.74 8.59 -13.10
C ASP A 114 3.73 8.10 -14.13
N PHE A 115 3.21 6.88 -13.97
CA PHE A 115 2.19 6.32 -14.86
C PHE A 115 0.76 6.45 -14.28
N PRO A 116 -0.13 7.30 -14.85
CA PRO A 116 -1.43 7.62 -14.22
C PRO A 116 -2.33 6.41 -13.88
N PRO A 117 -2.43 5.36 -14.72
CA PRO A 117 -3.24 4.18 -14.40
C PRO A 117 -2.74 3.38 -13.19
N THR A 118 -1.42 3.29 -12.99
CA THR A 118 -0.85 2.64 -11.79
C THR A 118 -0.94 3.56 -10.58
N ARG A 119 -0.75 4.87 -10.76
CA ARG A 119 -0.93 5.86 -9.69
C ARG A 119 -2.33 5.80 -9.12
N ALA A 120 -3.37 5.79 -9.96
CA ALA A 120 -4.76 5.66 -9.53
C ALA A 120 -5.03 4.36 -8.72
N THR A 121 -4.26 3.31 -9.00
CA THR A 121 -4.33 2.06 -8.23
C THR A 121 -3.71 2.21 -6.84
N TYR A 122 -2.58 2.90 -6.73
CA TYR A 122 -1.95 3.20 -5.45
C TYR A 122 -2.77 4.19 -4.62
N GLU A 123 -3.29 5.25 -5.24
CA GLU A 123 -4.21 6.24 -4.63
C GLU A 123 -5.41 5.57 -3.96
N ARG A 124 -6.06 4.62 -4.65
CA ARG A 124 -7.20 3.88 -4.09
C ARG A 124 -6.80 3.07 -2.86
N ASN A 125 -5.63 2.45 -2.88
CA ASN A 125 -5.13 1.67 -1.74
C ASN A 125 -4.79 2.58 -0.55
N ALA A 126 -4.15 3.73 -0.81
CA ALA A 126 -3.83 4.71 0.22
C ALA A 126 -5.08 5.30 0.87
N ARG A 127 -6.14 5.58 0.09
CA ARG A 127 -7.44 5.99 0.64
C ARG A 127 -8.04 4.92 1.55
N ALA A 128 -7.99 3.65 1.15
CA ALA A 128 -8.45 2.56 2.01
C ALA A 128 -7.65 2.46 3.32
N ALA A 129 -6.33 2.64 3.25
CA ALA A 129 -5.46 2.69 4.42
C ALA A 129 -5.80 3.86 5.35
N ALA A 130 -6.04 5.04 4.79
CA ALA A 130 -6.48 6.21 5.55
C ALA A 130 -7.79 5.92 6.29
N GLU A 131 -8.83 5.44 5.59
CA GLU A 131 -10.11 5.08 6.22
C GLU A 131 -9.94 4.04 7.33
N ARG A 132 -9.04 3.07 7.16
CA ARG A 132 -8.76 2.08 8.19
C ARG A 132 -8.15 2.70 9.45
N ILE A 133 -7.17 3.59 9.28
CA ILE A 133 -6.51 4.29 10.39
C ILE A 133 -7.48 5.25 11.08
N LYS A 134 -8.33 5.96 10.31
CA LYS A 134 -9.39 6.80 10.86
C LYS A 134 -10.31 6.01 11.80
N ALA A 135 -10.75 4.83 11.37
CA ALA A 135 -11.58 3.94 12.18
C ALA A 135 -10.87 3.49 13.47
N PHE A 136 -9.57 3.13 13.40
CA PHE A 136 -8.83 2.77 14.61
C PHE A 136 -8.66 3.93 15.59
N ILE A 137 -8.46 5.16 15.10
CA ILE A 137 -8.36 6.34 15.97
C ILE A 137 -9.69 6.58 16.68
N GLN A 138 -10.80 6.48 15.96
CA GLN A 138 -12.16 6.61 16.53
C GLN A 138 -12.43 5.54 17.58
N ASP A 139 -12.22 4.26 17.26
CA ASP A 139 -12.36 3.13 18.19
C ASP A 139 -11.57 3.38 19.49
N GLY A 140 -10.33 3.86 19.39
CA GLY A 140 -9.47 4.02 20.56
C GLY A 140 -9.82 5.22 21.45
N VAL A 141 -10.46 6.25 20.90
CA VAL A 141 -11.00 7.36 21.70
C VAL A 141 -12.30 6.92 22.40
N GLU A 142 -13.21 6.25 21.69
CA GLU A 142 -14.47 5.72 22.24
C GLU A 142 -14.24 4.69 23.36
N LEU A 143 -13.25 3.81 23.19
CA LEU A 143 -12.86 2.82 24.20
C LEU A 143 -11.98 3.41 25.32
N HIS A 144 -11.74 4.72 25.32
CA HIS A 144 -10.88 5.41 26.28
C HIS A 144 -9.45 4.84 26.38
N VAL A 145 -8.93 4.24 25.30
CA VAL A 145 -7.55 3.72 25.24
C VAL A 145 -6.56 4.85 24.96
N PHE A 146 -6.97 5.81 24.12
CA PHE A 146 -6.20 7.02 23.85
C PHE A 146 -6.56 8.14 24.81
N ARG A 147 -5.70 9.18 24.86
CA ARG A 147 -6.06 10.42 25.55
C ARG A 147 -7.30 11.04 24.89
N GLU A 148 -8.02 11.85 25.66
CA GLU A 148 -9.17 12.58 25.14
C GLU A 148 -8.69 13.61 24.11
N VAL A 149 -9.05 13.38 22.85
CA VAL A 149 -8.75 14.23 21.70
C VAL A 149 -9.99 14.34 20.82
N HIS A 150 -10.00 15.35 19.97
CA HIS A 150 -10.96 15.42 18.89
C HIS A 150 -10.66 14.33 17.84
N ALA A 151 -11.28 13.16 17.97
CA ALA A 151 -11.00 11.97 17.15
C ALA A 151 -11.04 12.27 15.64
N THR A 152 -12.06 13.00 15.17
CA THR A 152 -12.19 13.39 13.77
C THR A 152 -11.02 14.23 13.28
N LEU A 153 -10.49 15.16 14.08
CA LEU A 153 -9.38 16.00 13.68
C LEU A 153 -8.09 15.18 13.48
N PHE A 154 -7.79 14.28 14.41
CA PHE A 154 -6.62 13.39 14.31
C PHE A 154 -6.75 12.40 13.14
N ALA A 155 -7.97 11.89 12.93
CA ALA A 155 -8.30 11.05 11.78
C ALA A 155 -8.06 11.79 10.45
N GLU A 156 -8.48 13.05 10.33
CA GLU A 156 -8.21 13.86 9.13
C GLU A 156 -6.73 14.20 8.96
N MET A 157 -6.01 14.53 10.03
CA MET A 157 -4.56 14.75 9.99
C MET A 157 -3.82 13.50 9.48
N ALA A 158 -4.19 12.31 9.97
CA ALA A 158 -3.62 11.05 9.49
C ALA A 158 -3.89 10.83 8.00
N GLY A 159 -5.13 11.10 7.54
CA GLY A 159 -5.50 11.01 6.13
C GLY A 159 -4.67 11.93 5.23
N LEU A 160 -4.49 13.19 5.63
CA LEU A 160 -3.68 14.16 4.89
C LEU A 160 -2.21 13.74 4.80
N LEU A 161 -1.65 13.17 5.87
CA LEU A 161 -0.27 12.67 5.86
C LEU A 161 -0.13 11.46 4.93
N ILE A 162 -1.08 10.53 4.94
CA ILE A 162 -1.08 9.37 4.03
C ILE A 162 -1.18 9.80 2.56
N GLU A 163 -2.02 10.80 2.26
CA GLU A 163 -2.12 11.38 0.92
C GLU A 163 -0.80 12.06 0.50
N SER A 164 -0.17 12.80 1.42
CA SER A 164 1.14 13.45 1.19
C SER A 164 2.27 12.44 0.92
N ILE A 165 2.23 11.28 1.58
CA ILE A 165 3.14 10.16 1.31
C ILE A 165 2.90 9.64 -0.11
N GLN A 166 1.65 9.24 -0.40
CA GLN A 166 1.30 8.60 -1.66
C GLN A 166 1.55 9.49 -2.88
N THR A 167 1.34 10.80 -2.76
CA THR A 167 1.61 11.78 -3.82
C THR A 167 3.09 12.12 -3.97
N GLY A 168 3.97 11.55 -3.12
CA GLY A 168 5.41 11.77 -3.11
C GLY A 168 5.81 13.15 -2.60
N VAL A 169 4.91 13.89 -1.94
CA VAL A 169 5.20 15.23 -1.40
C VAL A 169 6.22 15.13 -0.28
N LEU A 170 6.07 14.17 0.64
CA LEU A 170 7.06 13.97 1.71
C LEU A 170 8.40 13.49 1.15
N THR A 171 8.38 12.58 0.19
CA THR A 171 9.58 12.09 -0.49
C THR A 171 10.38 13.23 -1.11
N LYS A 172 9.72 14.13 -1.84
CA LYS A 172 10.37 15.29 -2.47
C LYS A 172 10.86 16.35 -1.48
N ARG A 173 10.13 16.58 -0.39
CA ARG A 173 10.43 17.69 0.55
C ARG A 173 11.39 17.28 1.67
N ALA A 174 11.31 16.05 2.14
CA ALA A 174 12.09 15.55 3.27
C ALA A 174 13.19 14.57 2.83
N GLY A 175 13.20 14.10 1.58
CA GLY A 175 14.23 13.18 1.09
C GLY A 175 14.14 11.78 1.69
N VAL A 176 12.93 11.36 2.07
CA VAL A 176 12.66 10.04 2.69
C VAL A 176 11.86 9.16 1.74
N SER A 177 11.90 7.85 1.93
CA SER A 177 11.02 6.91 1.26
C SER A 177 9.59 6.96 1.84
N ASP A 178 8.62 6.47 1.06
CA ASP A 178 7.24 6.32 1.53
C ASP A 178 7.18 5.40 2.76
N ALA A 179 8.01 4.35 2.81
CA ALA A 179 8.10 3.44 3.95
C ALA A 179 8.59 4.14 5.23
N GLU A 180 9.65 4.95 5.14
CA GLU A 180 10.13 5.76 6.28
C GLU A 180 9.05 6.74 6.76
N ALA A 181 8.31 7.35 5.83
CA ALA A 181 7.23 8.26 6.19
C ALA A 181 6.04 7.54 6.87
N PHE A 182 5.71 6.31 6.47
CA PHE A 182 4.71 5.49 7.17
C PHE A 182 5.18 5.07 8.58
N THR A 183 6.46 4.75 8.75
CA THR A 183 7.05 4.49 10.08
C THR A 183 6.95 5.71 10.99
N ALA A 184 7.38 6.88 10.51
CA ALA A 184 7.30 8.14 11.24
C ALA A 184 5.86 8.55 11.59
N LEU A 185 4.90 8.29 10.68
CA LEU A 185 3.47 8.48 10.96
C LEU A 185 3.00 7.58 12.11
N GLY A 186 3.48 6.34 12.17
CA GLY A 186 3.23 5.41 13.28
C GLY A 186 3.70 5.98 14.61
N GLU A 187 4.95 6.43 14.68
CA GLU A 187 5.53 7.06 15.87
C GLU A 187 4.71 8.29 16.29
N LEU A 188 4.45 9.21 15.35
CA LEU A 188 3.70 10.44 15.61
C LEU A 188 2.30 10.16 16.16
N LEU A 189 1.55 9.23 15.56
CA LEU A 189 0.20 8.91 16.02
C LEU A 189 0.22 8.18 17.36
N LEU A 190 1.10 7.19 17.53
CA LEU A 190 1.15 6.39 18.76
C LEU A 190 1.61 7.23 19.95
N ASP A 191 2.61 8.10 19.77
CA ASP A 191 3.13 9.00 20.79
C ASP A 191 2.17 10.16 21.05
N GLY A 192 1.64 10.77 19.98
CA GLY A 192 0.68 11.86 20.05
C GLY A 192 -0.67 11.49 20.67
N LEU A 193 -1.04 10.20 20.69
CA LEU A 193 -2.29 9.67 21.29
C LEU A 193 -2.08 9.04 22.67
N GLN A 194 -0.84 9.02 23.20
CA GLN A 194 -0.59 8.46 24.53
C GLN A 194 -1.40 9.21 25.60
N ARG A 195 -1.99 8.47 26.54
CA ARG A 195 -2.44 9.03 27.80
C ARG A 195 -1.21 9.49 28.56
N THR A 196 -1.05 10.79 28.74
CA THR A 196 -0.07 11.30 29.68
C THR A 196 -0.44 10.75 31.04
N GLY A 197 0.40 9.86 31.59
CA GLY A 197 0.25 9.45 32.98
C GLY A 197 0.24 10.71 33.84
N ALA A 198 -0.70 10.78 34.79
CA ALA A 198 -0.58 11.72 35.89
C ALA A 198 0.86 11.61 36.41
N ALA A 199 1.56 12.74 36.46
CA ALA A 199 2.83 12.84 37.17
C ALA A 199 2.66 12.08 38.50
N GLN A 200 3.49 11.06 38.72
CA GLN A 200 3.71 10.53 40.05
C GLN A 200 4.11 11.73 40.91
N ARG A 201 3.16 12.24 41.70
CA ARG A 201 3.44 13.17 42.78
C ARG A 201 3.94 12.30 43.92
N GLU A 202 5.25 12.31 44.13
CA GLU A 202 5.83 12.06 45.45
C GLU A 202 5.41 13.17 46.43
#